data_AF-G3XPQ7-F1
#
_entry.id   AF-G3XPQ7-F1
#
_cell.length_a   1.000
_cell.length_b   1.000
_cell.length_c   1.000
_cell.angle_alpha   90.00
_cell.angle_beta   90.00
_cell.angle_gamma   90.00
#
_symmetry.space_group_name_H-M   'P 1'
#
loop_
_entity.id
_entity.type
_entity.pdbx_description
1 polymer ?
#
loop_
_entity_poly.entity_id
_entity_poly.type
_entity_poly.pdbx_seq_one_letter_code
_entity_poly.pdbx_strand_id
1 'polypeptide(L)'
;MSTAPCFILPRQSPGSAEEKAAAQIPSTFQRLPPEIRSQIYGYIFEPHRVELIRRREKDPAKHPKRVYYRLYHNQLRSRHPITQQIQDPYLKGQHPVPIGLAFTCRSIYCETLWWLYSTTQFVFTSTKTMNRFFNIIPSEVQPTIRHVEINQEMHSEPSLTEHRIHKVRSDWAFTMACENLVKCCSGLRVLYIYFRIRDWPMNLEIGETWSLPMMAFAEYKGGLDIVNINLDMPRFGLQKLKNMAKTLEKRFMKPRAFQVREDEQMARE
;
A
#
# COMPACT_ATOMS: atom_id res chain seq x y z
N MET A 1 23.81 5.76 13.42
CA MET A 1 23.22 5.35 14.71
C MET A 1 22.10 6.33 15.02
N SER A 2 20.85 5.94 14.85
CA SER A 2 19.73 6.88 15.00
C SER A 2 18.53 6.18 15.62
N THR A 3 18.00 6.85 16.63
CA THR A 3 17.04 6.45 17.64
C THR A 3 15.68 6.08 17.07
N ALA A 4 15.21 4.87 17.39
CA ALA A 4 13.85 4.42 17.12
C ALA A 4 12.81 5.38 17.72
N PRO A 5 11.72 5.71 17.02
CA PRO A 5 10.59 6.42 17.59
C PRO A 5 9.85 5.46 18.51
N CYS A 6 10.19 5.55 19.79
CA CYS A 6 9.41 4.97 20.86
C CYS A 6 8.07 5.72 20.90
N PHE A 7 6.96 5.05 20.60
CA PHE A 7 5.64 5.58 20.93
C PHE A 7 5.63 5.81 22.46
N ILE A 8 5.66 7.09 22.86
CA ILE A 8 5.57 7.49 24.26
C ILE A 8 4.12 7.28 24.69
N LEU A 9 3.87 6.17 25.38
CA LEU A 9 2.67 6.04 26.22
C LEU A 9 2.75 7.07 27.36
N PRO A 10 1.60 7.58 27.86
CA PRO A 10 1.60 8.66 28.84
C PRO A 10 2.43 8.28 30.07
N ARG A 11 3.34 9.20 30.39
CA ARG A 11 4.31 9.20 31.49
C ARG A 11 3.57 8.84 32.79
N GLN A 12 3.86 7.66 33.35
CA GLN A 12 3.53 7.38 34.75
C GLN A 12 4.26 8.41 35.62
N SER A 13 3.51 9.04 36.52
CA SER A 13 4.01 10.00 37.50
C SER A 13 5.08 9.37 38.41
N PRO A 14 6.12 10.12 38.82
CA PRO A 14 7.21 9.58 39.61
C PRO A 14 6.78 9.47 41.07
N GLY A 15 6.32 8.29 41.47
CA GLY A 15 6.17 7.90 42.86
C GLY A 15 7.16 6.79 43.19
N SER A 16 8.13 7.12 44.05
CA SER A 16 9.07 6.23 44.78
C SER A 16 9.91 5.23 43.97
N ALA A 17 11.20 5.54 43.87
CA ALA A 17 12.27 4.59 43.60
C ALA A 17 12.34 3.50 44.68
N GLU A 18 12.95 2.37 44.31
CA GLU A 18 13.25 1.18 45.12
C GLU A 18 12.23 0.03 45.12
N GLU A 19 11.78 -0.39 43.94
CA GLU A 19 11.30 -1.75 43.76
C GLU A 19 12.06 -2.41 42.60
N LYS A 20 13.14 -3.12 42.99
CA LYS A 20 13.93 -4.12 42.26
C LYS A 20 13.70 -4.17 40.74
N ALA A 21 14.69 -3.73 39.97
CA ALA A 21 14.89 -4.18 38.59
C ALA A 21 15.24 -5.68 38.58
N ALA A 22 14.25 -6.53 38.89
CA ALA A 22 14.32 -7.94 38.57
C ALA A 22 14.48 -8.02 37.05
N ALA A 23 15.63 -8.52 36.58
CA ALA A 23 15.85 -8.79 35.18
C ALA A 23 14.65 -9.62 34.69
N GLN A 24 13.76 -9.00 33.92
CA GLN A 24 12.57 -9.66 33.41
C GLN A 24 13.06 -10.85 32.61
N ILE A 25 12.83 -12.04 33.15
CA ILE A 25 13.22 -13.28 32.50
C ILE A 25 12.48 -13.29 31.17
N PRO A 26 13.19 -13.30 30.03
CA PRO A 26 12.54 -13.29 28.74
C PRO A 26 11.64 -14.51 28.64
N SER A 27 10.43 -14.28 28.11
CA SER A 27 9.45 -15.35 27.87
C SER A 27 10.10 -16.49 27.08
N THR A 28 9.62 -17.73 27.26
CA THR A 28 10.17 -18.90 26.55
C THR A 28 10.22 -18.67 25.03
N PHE A 29 9.25 -17.95 24.48
CA PHE A 29 9.24 -17.56 23.07
C PHE A 29 10.39 -16.59 22.71
N GLN A 30 10.67 -15.57 23.52
CA GLN A 30 11.76 -14.62 23.28
C GLN A 30 13.16 -15.22 23.45
N ARG A 31 13.27 -16.39 24.10
CA ARG A 31 14.54 -17.13 24.17
C ARG A 31 14.87 -17.87 22.88
N LEU A 32 13.90 -18.04 21.98
CA LEU A 32 14.14 -18.64 20.67
C LEU A 32 15.02 -17.73 19.82
N PRO A 33 15.92 -18.31 18.99
CA PRO A 33 16.69 -17.54 18.02
C PRO A 33 15.78 -16.70 17.11
N PRO A 34 16.19 -15.48 16.72
CA PRO A 34 15.41 -14.63 15.81
C PRO A 34 14.96 -15.31 14.53
N GLU A 35 15.76 -16.24 13.99
CA GLU A 35 15.46 -17.01 12.78
C GLU A 35 14.25 -17.91 12.97
N ILE A 36 14.18 -18.62 14.11
CA ILE A 36 13.05 -19.49 14.46
C ILE A 36 11.79 -18.66 14.70
N ARG A 37 11.92 -17.51 15.38
CA ARG A 37 10.80 -16.60 15.58
C ARG A 37 10.28 -16.05 14.26
N SER A 38 11.19 -15.69 13.34
CA SER A 38 10.87 -15.27 11.97
C SER A 38 10.11 -16.35 11.20
N GLN A 39 10.54 -17.61 11.28
CA GLN A 39 9.80 -18.73 10.68
C GLN A 39 8.40 -18.88 11.27
N ILE A 40 8.26 -18.80 12.60
CA ILE A 40 6.95 -18.87 13.28
C ILE A 40 6.04 -17.73 12.81
N TYR A 41 6.54 -16.49 12.74
CA TYR A 41 5.76 -15.39 12.20
C TYR A 41 5.35 -15.62 10.74
N GLY A 42 6.20 -16.26 9.93
CA GLY A 42 5.86 -16.64 8.56
C GLY A 42 4.65 -17.58 8.44
N TYR A 43 4.38 -18.40 9.46
CA TYR A 43 3.18 -19.25 9.52
C TYR A 43 1.95 -18.50 10.06
N ILE A 44 2.16 -17.43 10.83
CA ILE A 44 1.07 -16.66 11.46
C ILE A 44 0.56 -15.55 10.53
N PHE A 45 1.48 -14.83 9.88
CA PHE A 45 1.17 -13.71 9.02
C PHE A 45 0.95 -14.18 7.60
N GLU A 46 -0.28 -14.57 7.32
CA GLU A 46 -0.74 -14.86 5.97
C GLU A 46 -0.94 -13.56 5.15
N PRO A 47 -1.00 -13.64 3.81
CA PRO A 47 -1.28 -12.47 2.99
C PRO A 47 -2.72 -11.96 3.18
N HIS A 48 -2.87 -10.76 3.75
CA HIS A 48 -4.17 -10.08 3.88
C HIS A 48 -4.27 -8.94 2.87
N ARG A 49 -5.36 -8.88 2.11
CA ARG A 49 -5.64 -7.74 1.22
C ARG A 49 -6.61 -6.79 1.87
N VAL A 50 -6.18 -5.54 2.05
CA VAL A 50 -6.95 -4.53 2.78
C VAL A 50 -7.15 -3.29 1.93
N GLU A 51 -8.41 -2.90 1.80
CA GLU A 51 -8.80 -1.63 1.21
C GLU A 51 -8.76 -0.55 2.27
N LEU A 52 -7.95 0.49 2.03
CA LEU A 52 -7.87 1.63 2.91
C LEU A 52 -8.86 2.71 2.47
N ILE A 53 -9.64 3.20 3.42
CA ILE A 53 -10.69 4.19 3.20
C ILE A 53 -10.53 5.34 4.17
N ARG A 54 -10.41 6.55 3.63
CA ARG A 54 -10.47 7.78 4.42
C ARG A 54 -11.91 8.20 4.65
N ARG A 55 -12.39 8.12 5.90
CA ARG A 55 -13.74 8.59 6.27
C ARG A 55 -13.67 9.73 7.30
N ARG A 56 -14.68 10.59 7.28
CA ARG A 56 -14.89 11.60 8.32
C ARG A 56 -15.28 10.87 9.60
N GLU A 57 -14.62 11.20 10.71
CA GLU A 57 -15.02 10.73 12.03
C GLU A 57 -16.33 11.42 12.40
N LYS A 58 -17.37 10.61 12.63
CA LYS A 58 -18.74 11.07 12.82
C LYS A 58 -19.07 11.40 14.27
N ASP A 59 -18.18 11.08 15.23
CA ASP A 59 -18.42 11.29 16.65
C ASP A 59 -18.25 12.79 17.00
N PRO A 60 -19.35 13.54 17.23
CA PRO A 60 -19.28 14.97 17.50
C PRO A 60 -18.71 15.26 18.88
N ALA A 61 -18.72 14.29 19.81
CA ALA A 61 -18.25 14.48 21.18
C ALA A 61 -16.72 14.58 21.27
N LYS A 62 -15.99 13.88 20.39
CA LYS A 62 -14.52 13.86 20.42
C LYS A 62 -13.88 15.08 19.77
N HIS A 63 -14.52 15.66 18.75
CA HIS A 63 -13.95 16.76 17.97
C HIS A 63 -15.00 17.84 17.61
N PRO A 64 -15.45 18.66 18.59
CA PRO A 64 -16.51 19.64 18.38
C PRO A 64 -16.11 20.80 17.45
N LYS A 65 -14.81 21.09 17.30
CA LYS A 65 -14.31 22.28 16.59
C LYS A 65 -13.75 22.03 15.19
N ARG A 66 -13.46 20.78 14.80
CA ARG A 66 -12.81 20.46 13.52
C ARG A 66 -13.27 19.13 12.95
N VAL A 67 -13.40 19.08 11.63
CA VAL A 67 -13.63 17.84 10.88
C VAL A 67 -12.38 16.99 10.92
N TYR A 68 -12.41 15.90 11.71
CA TYR A 68 -11.34 14.93 11.74
C TYR A 68 -11.61 13.80 10.73
N TYR A 69 -10.59 13.40 9.99
CA TYR A 69 -10.64 12.22 9.15
C TYR A 69 -9.90 11.08 9.85
N ARG A 70 -10.28 9.83 9.60
CA ARG A 70 -9.56 8.62 10.04
C ARG A 70 -9.44 7.64 8.88
N LEU A 71 -8.37 6.84 8.91
CA LEU A 71 -8.23 5.70 8.00
C LEU A 71 -8.94 4.50 8.61
N TYR A 72 -9.82 3.91 7.81
CA TYR A 72 -10.48 2.64 8.09
C TYR A 72 -9.98 1.62 7.07
N HIS A 73 -10.18 0.34 7.37
CA HIS A 73 -9.87 -0.75 6.45
C HIS A 73 -11.11 -1.60 6.20
N ASN A 74 -11.23 -2.11 4.98
CA ASN A 74 -12.12 -3.20 4.64
C ASN A 74 -11.26 -4.39 4.19
N GLN A 75 -11.56 -5.58 4.71
CA GLN A 75 -10.90 -6.80 4.27
C GLN A 75 -11.42 -7.21 2.90
N LEU A 76 -10.51 -7.49 1.96
CA LEU A 76 -10.81 -8.01 0.63
C LEU A 76 -10.27 -9.43 0.46
N ARG A 77 -10.69 -10.09 -0.63
CA ARG A 77 -10.10 -11.38 -1.04
C ARG A 77 -8.62 -11.19 -1.33
N SER A 78 -7.78 -11.98 -0.67
CA SER A 78 -6.34 -11.97 -0.83
C SER A 78 -5.93 -12.53 -2.18
N ARG A 79 -4.85 -11.98 -2.72
CA ARG A 79 -4.16 -12.56 -3.88
C ARG A 79 -3.09 -13.51 -3.39
N HIS A 80 -2.91 -14.62 -4.09
CA HIS A 80 -1.79 -15.51 -3.82
C HIS A 80 -0.46 -14.75 -4.07
N PRO A 81 0.52 -14.81 -3.15
CA PRO A 81 1.70 -13.95 -3.21
C PRO A 81 2.60 -14.19 -4.42
N ILE A 82 2.55 -15.39 -5.00
CA ILE A 82 3.32 -15.77 -6.20
C ILE A 82 2.47 -15.60 -7.47
N THR A 83 1.42 -16.41 -7.64
CA THR A 83 0.57 -16.40 -8.84
C THR A 83 -0.30 -15.14 -9.00
N GLN A 84 -0.50 -14.37 -7.93
CA GLN A 84 -1.38 -13.19 -7.87
C GLN A 84 -2.84 -13.41 -8.28
N GLN A 85 -3.23 -14.69 -8.43
CA GLN A 85 -4.61 -15.08 -8.61
C GLN A 85 -5.38 -14.81 -7.31
N ILE A 86 -6.63 -14.37 -7.47
CA ILE A 86 -7.54 -14.23 -6.35
C ILE A 86 -7.81 -15.64 -5.83
N GLN A 87 -7.58 -15.87 -4.54
CA GLN A 87 -7.85 -17.17 -3.95
C GLN A 87 -9.37 -17.40 -3.92
N ASP A 88 -9.83 -18.39 -4.69
CA ASP A 88 -11.17 -18.95 -4.63
C ASP A 88 -11.07 -20.43 -4.18
N PRO A 89 -12.03 -20.93 -3.37
CA PRO A 89 -13.21 -20.24 -2.86
C PRO A 89 -12.88 -19.24 -1.76
N TYR A 90 -13.81 -18.33 -1.46
CA TYR A 90 -13.79 -17.52 -0.24
C TYR A 90 -13.71 -18.49 0.94
N LEU A 91 -12.51 -18.69 1.51
CA LEU A 91 -12.34 -19.49 2.71
C LEU A 91 -13.23 -18.84 3.78
N LYS A 92 -14.35 -19.48 4.11
CA LYS A 92 -15.19 -19.09 5.24
C LYS A 92 -14.28 -19.13 6.46
N GLY A 93 -13.86 -17.95 6.92
CA GLY A 93 -12.91 -17.82 8.03
C GLY A 93 -11.53 -17.32 7.63
N GLN A 94 -11.40 -16.32 6.75
CA GLN A 94 -10.18 -15.50 6.74
C GLN A 94 -9.88 -15.10 8.19
N HIS A 95 -8.79 -15.64 8.73
CA HIS A 95 -8.41 -15.35 10.10
C HIS A 95 -8.22 -13.84 10.22
N PRO A 96 -8.79 -13.20 11.26
CA PRO A 96 -8.59 -11.78 11.46
C PRO A 96 -7.09 -11.52 11.52
N VAL A 97 -6.66 -10.39 10.94
CA VAL A 97 -5.27 -9.95 10.98
C VAL A 97 -4.76 -10.10 12.42
N PRO A 98 -3.65 -10.82 12.68
CA PRO A 98 -3.21 -11.19 14.03
C PRO A 98 -2.57 -10.01 14.78
N ILE A 99 -3.24 -8.85 14.75
CA ILE A 99 -2.78 -7.58 15.31
C ILE A 99 -2.63 -7.64 16.83
N GLY A 100 -3.33 -8.57 17.49
CA GLY A 100 -3.20 -8.82 18.93
C GLY A 100 -1.75 -9.14 19.33
N LEU A 101 -0.99 -9.83 18.48
CA LEU A 101 0.43 -10.13 18.75
C LEU A 101 1.28 -8.88 18.86
N ALA A 102 1.01 -7.86 18.02
CA ALA A 102 1.74 -6.60 18.07
C ALA A 102 1.53 -5.85 19.40
N PHE A 103 0.42 -6.10 20.10
CA PHE A 103 0.11 -5.43 21.38
C PHE A 103 0.56 -6.22 22.62
N THR A 104 1.29 -7.33 22.46
CA THR A 104 1.73 -8.16 23.60
C THR A 104 2.91 -7.54 24.35
N CYS A 105 4.01 -7.23 23.66
CA CYS A 105 5.19 -6.59 24.25
C CYS A 105 5.99 -5.82 23.21
N ARG A 106 6.88 -4.92 23.65
CA ARG A 106 7.67 -4.04 22.76
C ARG A 106 8.57 -4.80 21.78
N SER A 107 9.19 -5.90 22.21
CA SER A 107 10.07 -6.71 21.34
C SER A 107 9.27 -7.41 20.24
N ILE A 108 8.13 -8.03 20.60
CA ILE A 108 7.24 -8.67 19.63
C ILE A 108 6.61 -7.63 18.71
N TYR A 109 6.20 -6.47 19.24
CA TYR A 109 5.71 -5.35 18.42
C TYR A 109 6.68 -5.01 17.29
N CYS A 110 7.96 -4.79 17.62
CA CYS A 110 8.96 -4.44 16.62
C CYS A 110 9.12 -5.50 15.54
N GLU A 111 9.04 -6.80 15.85
CA GLU A 111 9.20 -7.86 14.86
C GLU A 111 7.94 -8.07 14.02
N THR A 112 6.79 -8.14 14.70
CA THR A 112 5.49 -8.39 14.08
C THR A 112 5.03 -7.24 13.19
N LEU A 113 5.47 -6.01 13.45
CA LEU A 113 5.15 -4.87 12.59
C LEU A 113 5.72 -5.05 11.18
N TRP A 114 6.95 -5.56 11.04
CA TRP A 114 7.56 -5.82 9.73
C TRP A 114 6.83 -6.92 8.99
N TRP A 115 6.43 -7.98 9.71
CA TRP A 115 5.62 -9.06 9.16
C TRP A 115 4.25 -8.56 8.69
N LEU A 116 3.58 -7.75 9.50
CA LEU A 116 2.29 -7.17 9.17
C LEU A 116 2.35 -6.37 7.86
N TYR A 117 3.26 -5.41 7.74
CA TYR A 117 3.33 -4.55 6.54
C TYR A 117 3.89 -5.28 5.30
N SER A 118 4.73 -6.30 5.47
CA SER A 118 5.29 -7.04 4.33
C SER A 118 4.35 -8.08 3.73
N THR A 119 3.42 -8.61 4.52
CA THR A 119 2.42 -9.61 4.08
C THR A 119 1.11 -8.97 3.64
N THR A 120 0.83 -7.75 4.11
CA THR A 120 -0.39 -7.02 3.74
C THR A 120 -0.32 -6.47 2.30
N GLN A 121 -1.41 -6.63 1.56
CA GLN A 121 -1.63 -6.10 0.23
C GLN A 121 -2.53 -4.86 0.35
N PHE A 122 -1.96 -3.68 0.15
CA PHE A 122 -2.66 -2.41 0.38
C PHE A 122 -3.38 -1.93 -0.87
N VAL A 123 -4.69 -1.73 -0.77
CA VAL A 123 -5.50 -1.17 -1.85
C VAL A 123 -5.89 0.27 -1.51
N PHE A 124 -5.43 1.22 -2.30
CA PHE A 124 -5.74 2.64 -2.15
C PHE A 124 -6.82 3.06 -3.12
N THR A 125 -7.91 3.61 -2.59
CA THR A 125 -9.05 4.11 -3.37
C THR A 125 -8.95 5.58 -3.75
N SER A 126 -7.96 6.29 -3.18
CA SER A 126 -7.78 7.72 -3.44
C SER A 126 -6.40 8.19 -3.01
N THR A 127 -5.90 9.20 -3.72
CA THR A 127 -4.68 9.95 -3.39
C THR A 127 -4.63 10.42 -1.93
N LYS A 128 -5.76 10.92 -1.41
CA LYS A 128 -5.86 11.42 -0.01
C LYS A 128 -5.68 10.30 1.02
N THR A 129 -6.12 9.08 0.70
CA THR A 129 -5.92 7.91 1.55
C THR A 129 -4.46 7.49 1.52
N MET A 130 -3.87 7.42 0.32
CA MET A 130 -2.48 7.06 0.10
C MET A 130 -1.50 7.99 0.85
N ASN A 131 -1.61 9.30 0.62
CA ASN A 131 -0.78 10.30 1.31
C ASN A 131 -0.91 10.22 2.83
N ARG A 132 -2.12 10.01 3.31
CA ARG A 132 -2.36 9.93 4.75
C ARG A 132 -1.81 8.66 5.37
N PHE A 133 -1.88 7.54 4.66
CA PHE A 133 -1.30 6.29 5.10
C PHE A 133 0.21 6.43 5.28
N PHE A 134 0.92 6.92 4.27
CA PHE A 134 2.38 7.12 4.35
C PHE A 134 2.81 8.15 5.41
N ASN A 135 1.95 9.11 5.75
CA ASN A 135 2.21 10.06 6.83
C ASN A 135 1.95 9.49 8.24
N ILE A 136 1.21 8.39 8.37
CA ILE A 136 0.85 7.78 9.66
C ILE A 136 1.79 6.63 10.01
N ILE A 137 2.19 5.84 9.02
CA ILE A 137 3.00 4.64 9.28
C ILE A 137 4.45 5.01 9.60
N PRO A 138 5.13 4.28 10.51
CA PRO A 138 6.53 4.52 10.81
C PRO A 138 7.41 4.40 9.57
N SER A 139 8.40 5.29 9.43
CA SER A 139 9.32 5.28 8.27
C SER A 139 10.13 3.99 8.16
N GLU A 140 10.38 3.29 9.27
CA GLU A 140 11.15 2.04 9.24
C GLU A 140 10.44 0.90 8.52
N VAL A 141 9.10 0.88 8.53
CA VAL A 141 8.32 -0.24 7.97
C VAL A 141 7.87 0.01 6.53
N GLN A 142 7.93 1.25 6.04
CA GLN A 142 7.55 1.58 4.66
C GLN A 142 8.33 0.76 3.62
N PRO A 143 9.67 0.55 3.77
CA PRO A 143 10.46 -0.29 2.87
C PRO A 143 10.00 -1.75 2.79
N THR A 144 9.25 -2.22 3.78
CA THR A 144 8.80 -3.62 3.85
C THR A 144 7.58 -3.90 2.98
N ILE A 145 6.85 -2.85 2.59
CA ILE A 145 5.62 -2.98 1.81
C ILE A 145 5.97 -3.54 0.43
N ARG A 146 5.42 -4.73 0.11
CA ARG A 146 5.73 -5.46 -1.13
C ARG A 146 4.64 -5.35 -2.19
N HIS A 147 3.41 -5.04 -1.79
CA HIS A 147 2.24 -5.08 -2.67
C HIS A 147 1.37 -3.85 -2.47
N VAL A 148 1.19 -3.11 -3.57
CA VAL A 148 0.26 -1.97 -3.65
C VAL A 148 -0.71 -2.15 -4.79
N GLU A 149 -1.97 -1.83 -4.55
CA GLU A 149 -2.97 -1.60 -5.57
C GLU A 149 -3.49 -0.16 -5.51
N ILE A 150 -3.55 0.51 -6.66
CA ILE A 150 -4.02 1.89 -6.81
C ILE A 150 -5.30 1.87 -7.64
N ASN A 151 -6.42 2.21 -7.01
CA ASN A 151 -7.70 2.43 -7.67
C ASN A 151 -7.94 3.94 -7.69
N GLN A 152 -7.62 4.59 -8.81
CA GLN A 152 -7.70 6.04 -8.94
C GLN A 152 -8.57 6.45 -10.14
N GLU A 153 -9.42 7.43 -9.91
CA GLU A 153 -10.20 8.11 -10.95
C GLU A 153 -9.71 9.56 -11.06
N MET A 154 -9.46 10.02 -12.30
CA MET A 154 -9.13 11.41 -12.58
C MET A 154 -10.37 12.29 -12.50
N HIS A 155 -10.17 13.57 -12.21
CA HIS A 155 -11.23 14.56 -12.38
C HIS A 155 -11.45 14.84 -13.88
N SER A 156 -12.71 14.97 -14.27
CA SER A 156 -13.07 15.47 -15.59
C SER A 156 -12.70 16.94 -15.75
N GLU A 157 -12.57 17.40 -16.99
CA GLU A 157 -12.44 18.82 -17.29
C GLU A 157 -13.69 19.59 -16.79
N PRO A 158 -13.52 20.62 -15.95
CA PRO A 158 -14.65 21.37 -15.43
C PRO A 158 -15.28 22.24 -16.53
N SER A 159 -16.60 22.44 -16.46
CA SER A 159 -17.32 23.33 -17.37
C SER A 159 -16.87 24.78 -17.25
N LEU A 160 -16.50 25.21 -16.03
CA LEU A 160 -16.03 26.56 -15.73
C LEU A 160 -14.51 26.56 -15.57
N THR A 161 -13.82 27.44 -16.32
CA THR A 161 -12.36 27.55 -16.31
C THR A 161 -11.80 27.87 -14.93
N GLU A 162 -12.53 28.64 -14.12
CA GLU A 162 -12.15 28.95 -12.73
C GLU A 162 -11.96 27.70 -11.85
N HIS A 163 -12.68 26.62 -12.12
CA HIS A 163 -12.57 25.38 -11.36
C HIS A 163 -11.42 24.49 -11.82
N ARG A 164 -10.74 24.84 -12.91
CA ARG A 164 -9.59 24.09 -13.44
C ARG A 164 -8.46 23.98 -12.42
N ILE A 165 -8.33 24.96 -11.52
CA ILE A 165 -7.36 24.92 -10.42
C ILE A 165 -7.54 23.69 -9.53
N HIS A 166 -8.77 23.21 -9.33
CA HIS A 166 -9.04 22.03 -8.50
C HIS A 166 -8.60 20.74 -9.17
N LYS A 167 -8.80 20.63 -10.50
CA LYS A 167 -8.29 19.52 -11.30
C LYS A 167 -6.77 19.47 -11.25
N VAL A 168 -6.11 20.58 -11.59
CA VAL A 168 -4.63 20.67 -11.58
C VAL A 168 -4.06 20.31 -10.20
N ARG A 169 -4.65 20.80 -9.12
CA ARG A 169 -4.23 20.45 -7.75
C ARG A 169 -4.40 18.97 -7.45
N SER A 170 -5.47 18.34 -7.93
CA SER A 170 -5.70 16.91 -7.73
C SER A 170 -4.72 16.06 -8.54
N ASP A 171 -4.50 16.41 -9.81
CA ASP A 171 -3.56 15.71 -10.70
C ASP A 171 -2.14 15.80 -10.11
N TRP A 172 -1.73 17.00 -9.69
CA TRP A 172 -0.46 17.20 -8.99
C TRP A 172 -0.35 16.39 -7.70
N ALA A 173 -1.39 16.37 -6.87
CA ALA A 173 -1.40 15.59 -5.64
C ALA A 173 -1.24 14.09 -5.92
N PHE A 174 -1.80 13.59 -7.04
CA PHE A 174 -1.65 12.20 -7.45
C PHE A 174 -0.23 11.88 -7.91
N THR A 175 0.38 12.76 -8.73
CA THR A 175 1.81 12.65 -9.09
C THR A 175 2.70 12.55 -7.87
N MET A 176 2.56 13.50 -6.93
CA MET A 176 3.35 13.52 -5.70
C MET A 176 3.13 12.27 -4.84
N ALA A 177 1.92 11.72 -4.85
CA ALA A 177 1.61 10.52 -4.08
C ALA A 177 2.29 9.28 -4.68
N CYS A 178 2.33 9.15 -6.00
CA CYS A 178 3.07 8.07 -6.69
C CYS A 178 4.58 8.19 -6.46
N GLU A 179 5.14 9.39 -6.58
CA GLU A 179 6.56 9.65 -6.27
C GLU A 179 6.90 9.31 -4.82
N ASN A 180 6.05 9.73 -3.87
CA ASN A 180 6.24 9.41 -2.47
C ASN A 180 6.18 7.91 -2.22
N LEU A 181 5.27 7.19 -2.90
CA LEU A 181 5.17 5.75 -2.79
C LEU A 181 6.45 5.04 -3.26
N VAL A 182 6.97 5.44 -4.43
CA VAL A 182 8.24 4.92 -4.97
C VAL A 182 9.41 5.19 -4.02
N LYS A 183 9.42 6.37 -3.38
CA LYS A 183 10.44 6.75 -2.40
C LYS A 183 10.35 5.96 -1.09
N CYS A 184 9.15 5.77 -0.57
CA CYS A 184 8.90 5.13 0.73
C CYS A 184 9.01 3.60 0.66
N CYS A 185 8.53 2.99 -0.41
CA CYS A 185 8.38 1.54 -0.53
C CYS A 185 9.50 0.93 -1.38
N SER A 186 10.75 0.93 -0.88
CA SER A 186 11.89 0.35 -1.63
C SER A 186 11.83 -1.18 -1.81
N GLY A 187 10.95 -1.86 -1.08
CA GLY A 187 10.69 -3.30 -1.21
C GLY A 187 9.49 -3.66 -2.07
N LEU A 188 8.90 -2.69 -2.80
CA LEU A 188 7.76 -2.92 -3.68
C LEU A 188 8.14 -3.94 -4.77
N ARG A 189 7.28 -4.96 -4.92
CA ARG A 189 7.43 -6.02 -5.92
C ARG A 189 6.22 -6.12 -6.84
N VAL A 190 5.03 -5.85 -6.30
CA VAL A 190 3.75 -6.04 -6.97
C VAL A 190 2.99 -4.73 -6.99
N LEU A 191 2.57 -4.31 -8.19
CA LEU A 191 1.80 -3.10 -8.43
C LEU A 191 0.59 -3.40 -9.30
N TYR A 192 -0.60 -3.14 -8.77
CA TYR A 192 -1.84 -3.10 -9.56
C TYR A 192 -2.29 -1.66 -9.69
N ILE A 193 -2.69 -1.26 -10.90
CA ILE A 193 -3.27 0.06 -11.14
C ILE A 193 -4.57 -0.12 -11.89
N TYR A 194 -5.68 0.27 -11.27
CA TYR A 194 -6.91 0.57 -11.97
C TYR A 194 -7.02 2.09 -12.10
N PHE A 195 -6.88 2.58 -13.33
CA PHE A 195 -6.85 4.01 -13.61
C PHE A 195 -7.96 4.41 -14.57
N ARG A 196 -8.91 5.19 -14.05
CA ARG A 196 -10.00 5.74 -14.85
C ARG A 196 -9.66 7.15 -15.30
N ILE A 197 -9.43 7.29 -16.59
CA ILE A 197 -9.03 8.55 -17.23
C ILE A 197 -10.28 9.32 -17.62
N ARG A 198 -10.35 10.59 -17.22
CA ARG A 198 -11.48 11.50 -17.46
C ARG A 198 -11.10 12.76 -18.23
N ASP A 199 -9.85 12.88 -18.66
CA ASP A 199 -9.33 14.02 -19.42
C ASP A 199 -9.85 13.96 -20.86
N TRP A 200 -10.28 15.10 -21.41
CA TRP A 200 -10.67 15.21 -22.82
C TRP A 200 -10.61 16.67 -23.28
N PRO A 201 -10.08 16.97 -24.49
CA PRO A 201 -9.41 16.06 -25.42
C PRO A 201 -7.97 15.70 -24.98
N MET A 202 -7.50 14.50 -25.32
CA MET A 202 -6.13 14.02 -25.05
C MET A 202 -5.70 12.97 -26.08
N ASN A 203 -4.39 12.71 -26.23
CA ASN A 203 -3.91 11.56 -26.99
C ASN A 203 -3.50 10.44 -26.03
N LEU A 204 -3.83 9.21 -26.39
CA LEU A 204 -3.42 8.07 -25.59
C LEU A 204 -1.95 7.75 -25.88
N GLU A 205 -1.05 8.57 -25.34
CA GLU A 205 0.40 8.50 -25.50
C GLU A 205 1.11 8.67 -24.15
N ILE A 206 2.24 7.98 -23.99
CA ILE A 206 3.06 8.06 -22.77
C ILE A 206 3.84 9.38 -22.79
N GLY A 207 3.80 10.11 -21.69
CA GLY A 207 4.37 11.46 -21.57
C GLY A 207 3.30 12.55 -21.50
N GLU A 208 2.05 12.24 -21.84
CA GLU A 208 0.93 13.13 -21.58
C GLU A 208 0.56 13.18 -20.09
N THR A 209 -0.17 14.23 -19.70
CA THR A 209 -0.53 14.55 -18.32
C THR A 209 -1.15 13.40 -17.54
N TRP A 210 -1.99 12.59 -18.18
CA TRP A 210 -2.64 11.43 -17.56
C TRP A 210 -1.64 10.34 -17.15
N SER A 211 -0.52 10.21 -17.89
CA SER A 211 0.46 9.14 -17.70
C SER A 211 1.59 9.52 -16.72
N LEU A 212 1.87 10.82 -16.57
CA LEU A 212 2.96 11.35 -15.74
C LEU A 212 3.01 10.77 -14.31
N PRO A 213 1.88 10.65 -13.56
CA PRO A 213 1.93 10.11 -12.20
C PRO A 213 2.49 8.68 -12.16
N MET A 214 2.21 7.88 -13.18
CA MET A 214 2.64 6.48 -13.23
C MET A 214 4.10 6.36 -13.68
N MET A 215 4.67 7.37 -14.33
CA MET A 215 6.05 7.34 -14.82
C MET A 215 7.08 7.23 -13.70
N ALA A 216 6.74 7.65 -12.47
CA ALA A 216 7.57 7.42 -11.29
C ALA A 216 7.92 5.93 -11.10
N PHE A 217 7.06 5.00 -11.52
CA PHE A 217 7.31 3.56 -11.42
C PHE A 217 8.27 3.03 -12.49
N ALA A 218 8.46 3.74 -13.61
CA ALA A 218 9.46 3.38 -14.61
C ALA A 218 10.89 3.59 -14.09
N GLU A 219 11.08 4.53 -13.18
CA GLU A 219 12.36 4.86 -12.55
C GLU A 219 12.62 4.04 -11.28
N TYR A 220 11.69 3.14 -10.94
CA TYR A 220 11.78 2.32 -9.74
C TYR A 220 12.98 1.37 -9.81
N LYS A 221 13.92 1.54 -8.87
CA LYS A 221 15.21 0.83 -8.88
C LYS A 221 15.02 -0.69 -8.95
N GLY A 222 15.58 -1.29 -9.99
CA GLY A 222 15.55 -2.74 -10.19
C GLY A 222 14.25 -3.27 -10.81
N GLY A 223 13.26 -2.41 -11.11
CA GLY A 223 11.99 -2.80 -11.71
C GLY A 223 11.09 -3.62 -10.78
N LEU A 224 9.81 -3.73 -11.15
CA LEU A 224 8.81 -4.49 -10.40
C LEU A 224 8.75 -5.94 -10.89
N ASP A 225 8.41 -6.87 -10.00
CA ASP A 225 8.25 -8.28 -10.34
C ASP A 225 6.94 -8.53 -11.08
N ILE A 226 5.86 -7.86 -10.63
CA ILE A 226 4.53 -8.01 -11.22
C ILE A 226 3.89 -6.63 -11.31
N VAL A 227 3.45 -6.27 -12.52
CA VAL A 227 2.66 -5.06 -12.78
C VAL A 227 1.44 -5.45 -13.58
N ASN A 228 0.28 -4.94 -13.18
CA ASN A 228 -0.95 -5.06 -13.94
C ASN A 228 -1.66 -3.70 -13.96
N ILE A 229 -1.92 -3.21 -15.17
CA ILE A 229 -2.52 -1.89 -15.39
C ILE A 229 -3.82 -2.11 -16.17
N ASN A 230 -4.89 -1.57 -15.62
CA ASN A 230 -6.18 -1.51 -16.27
C ASN A 230 -6.56 -0.05 -16.47
N LEU A 231 -6.59 0.37 -17.74
CA LEU A 231 -6.98 1.71 -18.15
C LEU A 231 -8.45 1.70 -18.56
N ASP A 232 -9.25 2.55 -17.93
CA ASP A 232 -10.66 2.76 -18.27
C ASP A 232 -10.86 4.17 -18.83
N MET A 233 -11.27 4.25 -20.10
CA MET A 233 -11.59 5.51 -20.74
C MET A 233 -12.66 5.32 -21.83
N PRO A 234 -13.88 5.89 -21.66
CA PRO A 234 -15.00 5.61 -22.57
C PRO A 234 -14.78 5.99 -24.05
N ARG A 235 -13.85 6.92 -24.34
CA ARG A 235 -13.63 7.45 -25.69
C ARG A 235 -12.64 6.64 -26.54
N PHE A 236 -11.86 5.75 -25.94
CA PHE A 236 -10.94 4.88 -26.67
C PHE A 236 -11.45 3.43 -26.68
N GLY A 237 -11.20 2.72 -27.78
CA GLY A 237 -11.53 1.30 -27.88
C GLY A 237 -10.72 0.47 -26.88
N LEU A 238 -11.34 -0.59 -26.35
CA LEU A 238 -10.74 -1.47 -25.33
C LEU A 238 -9.38 -2.02 -25.77
N GLN A 239 -9.21 -2.38 -27.04
CA GLN A 239 -7.93 -2.90 -27.54
C GLN A 239 -6.82 -1.86 -27.47
N LYS A 240 -7.13 -0.60 -27.78
CA LYS A 240 -6.16 0.51 -27.71
C LYS A 240 -5.70 0.74 -26.27
N LEU A 241 -6.64 0.72 -25.32
CA LEU A 241 -6.36 0.83 -23.88
C LEU A 241 -5.53 -0.35 -23.36
N LYS A 242 -5.87 -1.58 -23.76
CA LYS A 242 -5.09 -2.78 -23.40
C LYS A 242 -3.66 -2.73 -23.94
N ASN A 243 -3.48 -2.32 -25.20
CA ASN A 243 -2.15 -2.19 -25.80
C ASN A 243 -1.30 -1.12 -25.09
N MET A 244 -1.90 0.01 -24.74
CA MET A 244 -1.24 1.06 -23.97
C MET A 244 -0.87 0.58 -22.55
N ALA A 245 -1.79 -0.11 -21.87
CA ALA A 245 -1.54 -0.70 -20.57
C ALA A 245 -0.36 -1.70 -20.61
N LYS A 246 -0.33 -2.61 -21.60
CA LYS A 246 0.81 -3.52 -21.83
C LYS A 246 2.13 -2.78 -22.04
N THR A 247 2.10 -1.64 -22.74
CA THR A 247 3.29 -0.81 -22.96
C THR A 247 3.80 -0.21 -21.66
N LEU A 248 2.90 0.27 -20.79
CA LEU A 248 3.26 0.75 -19.45
C LEU A 248 3.78 -0.38 -18.56
N GLU A 249 3.11 -1.54 -18.56
CA GLU A 249 3.54 -2.73 -17.80
C GLU A 249 4.95 -3.17 -18.18
N LYS A 250 5.25 -3.26 -19.48
CA LYS A 250 6.59 -3.58 -20.00
C LYS A 250 7.65 -2.60 -19.50
N ARG A 251 7.28 -1.33 -19.32
CA ARG A 251 8.20 -0.27 -18.88
C ARG A 251 8.45 -0.30 -17.37
N PHE A 252 7.48 -0.75 -16.57
CA PHE A 252 7.58 -0.77 -15.10
C PHE A 252 8.11 -2.10 -14.55
N MET A 253 7.92 -3.20 -15.29
CA MET A 253 8.39 -4.53 -14.90
C MET A 253 9.87 -4.75 -15.18
N LYS A 254 10.46 -5.70 -14.45
CA LYS A 254 11.75 -6.30 -14.81
C LYS A 254 11.65 -6.96 -16.19
N PRO A 255 12.63 -6.80 -17.09
CA PRO A 255 12.58 -7.40 -18.42
C PRO A 255 12.36 -8.93 -18.40
N ARG A 256 13.05 -9.64 -17.50
CA ARG A 256 12.88 -11.10 -17.33
C ARG A 256 11.50 -11.48 -16.81
N ALA A 257 10.97 -10.73 -15.84
CA ALA A 257 9.66 -11.01 -15.26
C ALA A 257 8.54 -10.77 -16.28
N PHE A 258 8.68 -9.74 -17.12
CA PHE A 258 7.75 -9.49 -18.21
C PHE A 258 7.77 -10.62 -19.24
N GLN A 259 8.95 -11.09 -19.64
CA GLN A 259 9.09 -12.19 -20.60
C GLN A 259 8.44 -13.48 -20.08
N VAL A 260 8.75 -13.89 -18.84
CA VAL A 260 8.14 -15.08 -18.23
C VAL A 260 6.62 -14.98 -18.21
N ARG A 261 6.07 -13.79 -17.89
CA ARG A 261 4.62 -13.58 -17.86
C ARG A 261 3.98 -13.72 -19.24
N GLU A 262 4.60 -13.16 -20.28
CA GLU A 262 4.08 -13.30 -21.65
C GLU A 262 4.21 -14.75 -22.14
N ASP A 263 5.30 -15.45 -21.82
CA ASP A 263 5.47 -16.88 -22.14
C ASP A 263 4.40 -17.74 -21.45
N GLU A 264 4.09 -17.47 -20.18
CA GLU A 264 3.00 -18.13 -19.44
C GLU A 264 1.61 -17.81 -20.03
N GLN A 265 1.40 -16.61 -20.57
CA GLN A 265 0.15 -16.25 -21.25
C GLN A 265 0.01 -16.99 -22.58
N MET A 266 1.07 -17.00 -23.40
CA MET A 266 1.10 -17.73 -24.67
C MET A 266 0.92 -19.23 -24.48
N ALA A 267 1.47 -19.82 -23.42
CA ALA A 267 1.30 -21.25 -23.12
C ALA A 267 -0.13 -21.64 -22.69
N ARG A 268 -0.99 -20.67 -22.34
CA ARG A 268 -2.39 -20.90 -21.96
C ARG A 268 -3.38 -20.70 -23.11
N GLU A 269 -2.94 -20.07 -24.20
CA GLU A 269 -3.72 -19.85 -25.43
C GLU A 269 -3.59 -21.04 -26.40
#